data_AF-T0RFF6-F1
#
_entry.id   AF-T0RFF6-F1
#
_cell.length_a   1.000
_cell.length_b   1.000
_cell.length_c   1.000
_cell.angle_alpha   90.00
_cell.angle_beta   90.00
_cell.angle_gamma   90.00
#
_symmetry.space_group_name_H-M   'P 1'
#
loop_
_entity.id
_entity.type
_entity.pdbx_description
1 polymer ?
#
loop_
_entity_poly.entity_id
_entity_poly.type
_entity_poly.pdbx_seq_one_letter_code
_entity_poly.pdbx_strand_id
1 'polypeptide(L)' 'MNAEGFQDTLINHCREEIQDLYYQCKHYGVFDATDFSERLDTIWTEAKINGVNELDFRRVVKSILQDHSDTIDYPFAIAA' A
#
# COMPACT_ATOMS: atom_id res chain seq x y z
N MET A 1 -12.29 -20.72 -12.20
CA MET A 1 -11.20 -19.91 -11.61
C MET A 1 -11.28 -20.10 -10.11
N ASN A 2 -10.23 -20.67 -9.50
CA ASN A 2 -10.18 -20.87 -8.05
C ASN A 2 -10.02 -19.49 -7.38
N ALA A 3 -10.75 -19.26 -6.29
CA ALA A 3 -10.75 -17.99 -5.56
C ALA A 3 -9.33 -17.52 -5.17
N GLU A 4 -8.41 -18.48 -4.99
CA GLU A 4 -6.99 -18.25 -4.67
C GLU A 4 -6.23 -17.45 -5.76
N GLY A 5 -6.55 -17.65 -7.04
CA GLY A 5 -5.89 -16.91 -8.12
C GLY A 5 -6.39 -15.47 -8.25
N PHE A 6 -7.62 -15.20 -7.81
CA PHE A 6 -8.20 -13.85 -7.83
C PHE A 6 -7.58 -12.97 -6.75
N GLN A 7 -7.44 -13.51 -5.53
CA GLN A 7 -6.82 -12.79 -4.43
C GLN A 7 -5.35 -12.47 -4.68
N ASP A 8 -4.59 -13.39 -5.28
CA ASP A 8 -3.19 -13.16 -5.66
C ASP A 8 -3.07 -12.04 -6.71
N THR A 9 -3.99 -11.99 -7.68
CA THR A 9 -4.05 -10.93 -8.70
C THR A 9 -4.31 -9.56 -8.07
N LEU A 10 -5.22 -9.47 -7.09
CA LEU A 10 -5.53 -8.23 -6.38
C LEU A 10 -4.34 -7.75 -5.52
N ILE A 11 -3.66 -8.67 -4.84
CA ILE A 11 -2.46 -8.34 -4.06
C ILE A 11 -1.33 -7.88 -4.97
N ASN A 12 -1.15 -8.52 -6.13
CA ASN A 12 -0.14 -8.08 -7.11
C ASN A 12 -0.47 -6.70 -7.67
N HIS A 13 -1.72 -6.44 -8.03
CA HIS A 13 -2.14 -5.12 -8.50
C HIS A 13 -1.89 -4.04 -7.44
N CYS A 14 -2.30 -4.30 -6.20
CA CYS A 14 -2.06 -3.41 -5.07
C CYS A 14 -0.55 -3.16 -4.84
N ARG A 15 0.28 -4.19 -4.99
CA ARG A 15 1.74 -4.08 -4.92
C ARG A 15 2.29 -3.15 -6.00
N GLU A 16 1.84 -3.31 -7.24
CA GLU A 16 2.28 -2.47 -8.35
C GLU A 16 1.94 -0.99 -8.10
N GLU A 17 0.73 -0.71 -7.62
CA GLU A 17 0.30 0.66 -7.31
C GLU A 17 1.10 1.28 -6.16
N ILE A 18 1.31 0.54 -5.07
CA ILE A 18 2.11 1.02 -3.93
C ILE A 18 3.57 1.24 -4.36
N GLN A 19 4.10 0.39 -5.24
CA GLN A 19 5.46 0.53 -5.73
C GLN A 19 5.61 1.75 -6.66
N ASP A 20 4.64 1.97 -7.54
CA ASP A 20 4.60 3.17 -8.38
C ASP A 20 4.48 4.44 -7.52
N LEU A 21 3.59 4.43 -6.53
CA LEU A 21 3.46 5.51 -5.56
C LEU A 21 4.80 5.79 -4.83
N TYR A 22 5.49 4.74 -4.37
CA TYR A 22 6.79 4.89 -3.70
C TYR A 22 7.82 5.60 -4.60
N TYR A 23 7.87 5.27 -5.89
CA TYR A 23 8.76 5.95 -6.82
C TYR A 23 8.36 7.39 -7.09
N GLN A 24 7.05 7.67 -7.18
CA GLN A 24 6.54 9.04 -7.34
C GLN A 24 6.87 9.91 -6.13
N CYS A 25 6.74 9.38 -4.92
CA CYS A 25 7.08 10.08 -3.66
C CYS A 25 8.59 10.16 -3.41
N LYS A 26 9.43 9.67 -4.32
CA LYS A 26 10.89 9.80 -4.22
C LYS A 26 11.38 11.04 -4.96
N HIS A 27 11.29 12.19 -4.29
CA HIS A 27 11.71 13.48 -4.84
C HIS A 27 13.22 13.66 -4.66
N TYR A 28 13.96 13.89 -5.75
CA TYR A 28 15.41 14.12 -5.73
C TYR A 28 16.22 13.02 -5.00
N GLY A 29 15.72 11.78 -5.01
CA GLY A 29 16.35 10.64 -4.33
C GLY A 29 15.98 10.50 -2.85
N VAL A 30 15.22 11.44 -2.29
CA VAL A 30 14.69 11.40 -0.91
C VAL A 30 13.24 10.95 -0.96
N PHE A 31 12.89 9.97 -0.14
CA PHE A 31 11.52 9.49 -0.02
C PHE A 31 10.72 10.42 0.91
N ASP A 32 9.60 10.94 0.41
CA ASP A 32 8.66 11.75 1.18
C ASP A 32 7.57 10.84 1.78
N ALA A 33 7.74 10.51 3.07
CA ALA A 33 6.82 9.66 3.80
C ALA A 33 5.44 10.31 4.00
N THR A 34 5.36 11.64 4.04
CA THR A 34 4.11 12.37 4.25
C THR A 34 3.26 12.30 2.99
N ASP A 35 3.82 12.68 1.84
CA ASP A 35 3.13 12.60 0.54
C ASP A 35 2.71 11.16 0.23
N PHE A 36 3.59 10.20 0.54
CA PHE A 36 3.27 8.79 0.39
C PHE A 36 2.08 8.37 1.27
N SER A 37 2.06 8.76 2.55
CA SER A 37 0.99 8.37 3.48
C SER A 37 -0.36 8.96 3.07
N GLU A 38 -0.39 10.23 2.65
CA GLU A 38 -1.62 10.90 2.17
C GLU A 38 -2.20 10.19 0.94
N ARG A 39 -1.34 9.75 0.02
CA ARG A 39 -1.76 9.08 -1.22
C ARG A 39 -2.02 7.59 -1.04
N LEU A 40 -1.43 6.97 -0.02
CA LEU A 40 -1.65 5.57 0.33
C LEU A 40 -3.11 5.31 0.74
N ASP A 41 -3.80 6.30 1.29
CA ASP A 41 -5.23 6.23 1.66
C ASP A 41 -6.14 5.89 0.48
N THR A 42 -5.87 6.49 -0.69
CA THR A 42 -6.60 6.21 -1.93
C THR A 42 -6.43 4.74 -2.33
N ILE A 43 -5.18 4.26 -2.39
CA ILE A 43 -4.87 2.87 -2.77
C ILE A 43 -5.49 1.89 -1.76
N TRP A 44 -5.45 2.21 -0.47
CA TRP A 44 -6.09 1.40 0.56
C TRP A 44 -7.61 1.31 0.39
N THR A 45 -8.27 2.44 0.10
CA THR A 45 -9.71 2.48 -0.13
C THR A 45 -10.12 1.54 -1.27
N GLU A 46 -9.39 1.59 -2.38
CA GLU A 46 -9.63 0.72 -3.53
C GLU A 46 -9.32 -0.75 -3.22
N ALA A 47 -8.19 -1.03 -2.57
CA ALA A 47 -7.80 -2.38 -2.18
C ALA A 47 -8.84 -3.02 -1.23
N LYS A 48 -9.36 -2.25 -0.26
CA LYS A 48 -10.40 -2.68 0.68
C LYS A 48 -11.70 -3.04 -0.04
N ILE A 49 -12.15 -2.22 -1.00
CA ILE A 49 -13.35 -2.50 -1.81
C ILE A 49 -13.20 -3.81 -2.59
N ASN A 50 -11.99 -4.07 -3.09
CA ASN A 50 -11.66 -5.29 -3.82
C ASN A 50 -11.46 -6.52 -2.90
N GLY A 51 -11.52 -6.37 -1.58
CA GLY A 51 -11.44 -7.47 -0.62
C GLY A 51 -10.03 -7.78 -0.11
N VAL A 52 -9.06 -6.89 -0.34
CA VAL A 52 -7.74 -6.97 0.32
C VAL A 52 -7.91 -6.58 1.79
N ASN A 53 -7.39 -7.41 2.69
CA ASN A 53 -7.44 -7.13 4.13
C ASN A 53 -6.25 -6.26 4.58
N GLU A 54 -6.39 -5.66 5.76
CA GLU A 54 -5.39 -4.73 6.33
C GLU A 54 -4.01 -5.37 6.52
N LEU A 55 -3.98 -6.66 6.90
CA LEU A 55 -2.73 -7.38 7.18
C LEU A 55 -1.94 -7.65 5.91
N ASP A 56 -2.61 -8.06 4.84
CA ASP A 56 -2.00 -8.28 3.53
C ASP A 56 -1.56 -6.95 2.91
N PHE A 57 -2.39 -5.90 3.00
CA PHE A 57 -2.00 -4.57 2.54
C PHE A 57 -0.76 -4.06 3.29
N ARG A 58 -0.75 -4.16 4.63
CA ARG A 58 0.43 -3.78 5.44
C ARG A 58 1.67 -4.59 5.08
N ARG A 59 1.53 -5.89 4.78
CA ARG A 59 2.65 -6.72 4.32
C ARG A 59 3.22 -6.26 2.99
N VAL A 60 2.35 -5.90 2.04
CA VAL A 60 2.77 -5.35 0.74
C VAL A 60 3.51 -4.03 0.92
N VAL A 61 2.94 -3.09 1.67
CA VAL A 61 3.58 -1.79 2.00
C VAL A 61 4.95 -2.02 2.65
N LYS A 62 5.02 -2.86 3.69
CA LYS A 62 6.29 -3.19 4.36
C LYS A 62 7.33 -3.81 3.43
N SER A 63 6.89 -4.66 2.49
CA SER A 63 7.79 -5.28 1.52
C SER A 63 8.40 -4.26 0.55
N ILE A 64 7.69 -3.18 0.25
CA ILE A 64 8.14 -2.15 -0.71
C ILE A 64 9.01 -1.11 0.00
N LEU A 65 8.56 -0.62 1.16
CA LEU A 65 9.28 0.43 1.89
C LEU A 65 10.47 -0.07 2.69
N GLN A 66 10.49 -1.37 3.05
CA GLN A 66 11.53 -2.00 3.87
C GLN A 66 11.85 -1.13 5.11
N ASP A 67 13.02 -0.48 5.13
CA ASP A 67 13.50 0.40 6.21
C ASP A 67 12.67 1.67 6.47
N HIS A 68 11.84 2.10 5.51
CA HIS A 68 10.97 3.28 5.67
C HIS A 68 9.57 2.95 6.17
N SER A 69 9.26 1.67 6.41
CA SER A 69 7.88 1.25 6.70
C SER A 69 7.36 1.72 8.07
N ASP A 70 8.25 2.08 9.00
CA ASP A 70 7.93 2.63 10.32
C ASP A 70 7.68 4.15 10.29
N THR A 71 7.99 4.83 9.18
CA THR A 71 7.73 6.28 9.03
C THR A 71 6.41 6.57 8.30
N ILE A 72 5.62 5.55 7.99
CA ILE A 72 4.36 5.66 7.25
C ILE A 72 3.17 5.69 8.19
N ASP A 73 2.32 6.69 8.01
CA ASP A 73 1.00 6.76 8.62
C ASP A 73 0.04 5.89 7.79
N TYR A 74 -0.27 4.71 8.31
CA TYR A 74 -1.15 3.78 7.60
C TYR A 74 -2.62 4.26 7.65
N PRO A 75 -3.35 4.22 6.51
CA PRO A 75 -4.72 4.71 6.39
C PRO A 75 -5.78 3.75 6.98
N PHE A 76 -5.39 2.87 7.90
CA PHE A 76 -6.30 1.87 8.45
C PHE A 76 -7.34 2.46 9.41
N ALA A 77 -7.21 3.74 9.77
CA ALA A 77 -8.04 4.49 10.70
C ALA A 77 -8.43 3.69 11.95
N ILE A 78 -7.85 4.08 13.09
CA ILE A 78 -8.43 3.79 14.40
C ILE A 78 -9.88 4.26 14.34
N ALA A 79 -10.81 3.31 14.31
CA ALA A 79 -12.22 3.59 14.55
C ALA A 79 -12.30 4.26 15.93
N ALA A 80 -12.50 5.57 15.94
CA ALA A 80 -12.93 6.33 17.11
C ALA A 80 -14.46 6.34 17.16
#